data_AF-A0A8H6CU27-F1
#
_entry.id   AF-A0A8H6CU27-F1
#
_cell.length_a   1.000
_cell.length_b   1.000
_cell.length_c   1.000
_cell.angle_alpha   90.00
_cell.angle_beta   90.00
_cell.angle_gamma   90.00
#
_symmetry.space_group_name_H-M   'P 1'
#
loop_
_entity.id
_entity.type
_entity.pdbx_description
1 polymer ?
#
loop_
_entity_poly.entity_id
_entity_poly.type
_entity_poly.pdbx_seq_one_letter_code
_entity_poly.pdbx_strand_id
1 'polypeptide(L)'
;MLETVLTIWGFDDVLNQRSLQRCSAGIDCRRHGNPTIENSINSRAAPFIPSGKKAGSAGGRAVPFWKDHLGWWYDWTPSPTSVPGVASVSMLWGGGHNVQEDAKRFASFQKLASTPQYLLGFNEPDCTGQDTSANLGFLTPSIYGTK
;
A
#
# COMPACT_ATOMS: atom_id res chain seq x y z
N MET A 1 19.01 25.24 -0.77
CA MET A 1 19.12 24.42 -2.00
C MET A 1 18.76 23.00 -1.56
N LEU A 2 17.52 22.57 -1.77
CA LEU A 2 17.05 21.25 -1.32
C LEU A 2 16.74 20.42 -2.56
N GLU A 3 17.49 19.33 -2.71
CA GLU A 3 17.39 18.40 -3.82
C GLU A 3 16.01 17.73 -3.85
N THR A 4 15.39 17.72 -5.03
CA THR A 4 14.15 16.99 -5.28
C THR A 4 14.56 15.59 -5.71
N VAL A 5 14.53 14.62 -4.78
CA VAL A 5 14.74 13.21 -5.12
C VAL A 5 13.44 12.69 -5.76
N LEU A 6 13.47 12.51 -7.07
CA LEU A 6 12.45 11.80 -7.83
C LEU A 6 12.63 10.29 -7.58
N THR A 7 12.01 9.75 -6.53
CA THR A 7 12.03 8.30 -6.30
C THR A 7 10.90 7.64 -7.09
N ILE A 8 11.24 7.08 -8.26
CA ILE A 8 10.36 6.19 -9.02
C ILE A 8 10.51 4.79 -8.42
N TRP A 9 9.62 4.39 -7.52
CA TRP A 9 9.51 2.98 -7.14
C TRP A 9 8.78 2.23 -8.25
N GLY A 10 9.52 1.37 -8.97
CA GLY A 10 8.96 0.43 -9.94
C GLY A 10 8.26 -0.70 -9.20
N PHE A 11 6.94 -0.83 -9.40
CA PHE A 11 6.26 -2.11 -9.21
C PHE A 11 6.62 -3.01 -10.40
N ASP A 12 7.60 -3.89 -10.22
CA ASP A 12 7.93 -4.89 -11.24
C ASP A 12 6.83 -5.96 -11.33
N ASP A 13 6.32 -6.11 -12.55
CA ASP A 13 5.34 -7.13 -12.97
C ASP A 13 6.00 -8.52 -12.95
N VAL A 14 5.85 -9.28 -11.86
CA VAL A 14 6.15 -10.73 -11.86
C VAL A 14 4.99 -11.52 -11.25
N LEU A 15 3.75 -11.29 -11.70
CA LEU A 15 2.65 -12.27 -11.54
C LEU A 15 1.63 -12.09 -12.66
N ASN A 16 2.06 -12.31 -13.91
CA ASN A 16 1.13 -12.56 -15.02
C ASN A 16 1.17 -14.06 -15.36
N GLN A 17 -0.02 -14.64 -15.53
CA GLN A 17 -0.34 -15.96 -16.07
C GLN A 17 -0.33 -17.15 -15.09
N ARG A 18 -1.52 -17.48 -14.56
CA ARG A 18 -2.23 -18.77 -14.79
C ARG A 18 -3.46 -18.89 -13.88
N SER A 19 -4.62 -18.42 -14.37
CA SER A 19 -5.90 -19.07 -14.02
C SER A 19 -6.83 -19.03 -15.22
N LEU A 20 -6.38 -19.63 -16.32
CA LEU A 20 -7.30 -20.01 -17.40
C LEU A 20 -8.15 -21.18 -16.89
N GLN A 21 -9.46 -20.99 -17.01
CA GLN A 21 -10.50 -21.99 -16.82
C GLN A 21 -10.12 -23.31 -17.52
N ARG A 22 -10.07 -24.39 -16.74
CA ARG A 22 -10.24 -25.76 -17.24
C ARG A 22 -11.17 -26.50 -16.30
N CYS A 23 -12.46 -26.47 -16.61
CA CYS A 23 -13.30 -27.62 -16.31
C CYS A 23 -12.87 -28.70 -17.31
N SER A 24 -12.14 -29.72 -16.84
CA SER A 24 -11.88 -30.91 -17.64
C SER A 24 -13.17 -31.72 -17.73
N ALA A 25 -13.46 -32.22 -18.94
CA ALA A 25 -14.69 -32.90 -19.29
C ALA A 25 -15.02 -34.09 -18.35
N GLY A 26 -16.28 -34.15 -17.90
CA GLY A 26 -16.95 -35.45 -17.68
C GLY A 26 -17.10 -36.00 -16.26
N ILE A 27 -17.38 -35.19 -15.23
CA ILE A 27 -17.95 -35.73 -13.97
C ILE A 27 -19.17 -34.91 -13.53
N ASP A 28 -20.27 -35.63 -13.39
CA ASP A 28 -21.65 -35.19 -13.12
C ASP A 28 -21.83 -34.57 -11.72
N CYS A 29 -22.55 -33.44 -11.71
CA CYS A 29 -22.94 -32.66 -10.55
C CYS A 29 -24.15 -33.27 -9.85
N ARG A 30 -23.95 -34.13 -8.84
CA ARG A 30 -24.98 -34.37 -7.80
C ARG A 30 -24.39 -34.55 -6.41
N ARG A 31 -24.36 -33.45 -5.65
CA ARG A 31 -24.69 -33.48 -4.22
C ARG A 31 -25.61 -32.31 -3.89
N HIS A 32 -26.75 -32.66 -3.30
CA HIS A 32 -27.71 -31.77 -2.66
C HIS A 32 -26.99 -30.94 -1.59
N GLY A 33 -26.73 -29.68 -1.91
CA GLY A 33 -26.49 -28.62 -0.95
C GLY A 33 -27.44 -27.50 -1.31
N ASN A 34 -28.27 -27.10 -0.34
CA ASN A 34 -29.15 -25.94 -0.44
C ASN A 34 -28.33 -24.73 -0.95
N PRO A 35 -28.72 -24.02 -2.02
CA PRO A 35 -27.97 -22.85 -2.46
C PRO A 35 -28.22 -21.74 -1.43
N THR A 36 -27.35 -21.66 -0.43
CA THR A 36 -27.03 -20.36 0.16
C THR A 36 -26.67 -19.47 -1.02
N ILE A 37 -27.44 -18.41 -1.21
CA ILE A 37 -27.10 -17.33 -2.12
C ILE A 37 -25.73 -16.86 -1.66
N GLU A 38 -24.66 -17.35 -2.30
CA GLU A 38 -23.36 -16.72 -2.22
C GLU A 38 -23.57 -15.37 -2.88
N ASN A 39 -23.80 -14.38 -2.02
CA ASN A 39 -23.73 -12.99 -2.39
C ASN A 39 -22.33 -12.85 -2.96
N SER A 40 -22.20 -12.84 -4.29
CA SER A 40 -20.91 -12.76 -4.97
C SER A 40 -20.30 -11.46 -4.50
N ILE A 41 -19.40 -11.54 -3.52
CA ILE A 41 -18.58 -10.41 -3.12
C ILE A 41 -17.67 -10.20 -4.32
N ASN A 42 -18.16 -9.46 -5.31
CA ASN A 42 -17.32 -8.77 -6.26
C ASN A 42 -16.69 -7.62 -5.48
N SER A 43 -15.82 -7.97 -4.53
CA SER A 43 -14.76 -7.08 -4.10
C SER A 43 -13.89 -6.93 -5.33
N ARG A 44 -14.24 -5.98 -6.20
CA ARG A 44 -13.38 -5.63 -7.32
C ARG A 44 -12.13 -5.06 -6.67
N ALA A 45 -11.13 -5.93 -6.53
CA ALA A 45 -9.82 -5.53 -6.04
C ALA A 45 -9.38 -4.30 -6.83
N ALA A 46 -8.82 -3.32 -6.12
CA ALA A 46 -8.27 -2.15 -6.78
C ALA A 46 -7.25 -2.61 -7.84
N PRO A 47 -7.21 -1.98 -9.02
CA PRO A 47 -6.24 -2.36 -10.04
C PRO A 47 -4.82 -2.15 -9.48
N PHE A 48 -3.91 -3.09 -9.76
CA PHE A 48 -2.51 -2.98 -9.35
C PHE A 48 -1.76 -1.81 -9.99
N ILE A 49 -2.30 -1.27 -11.08
CA ILE A 49 -1.81 -0.03 -11.70
C ILE A 49 -2.87 1.05 -11.46
N PRO A 50 -2.71 1.91 -10.44
CA PRO A 50 -3.67 2.95 -10.13
C PRO A 50 -3.85 3.91 -11.31
N SER A 51 -5.09 4.24 -11.63
CA SER A 51 -5.48 5.11 -12.75
C SER A 51 -4.86 4.73 -14.11
N GLY A 52 -4.40 3.49 -14.29
CA GLY A 52 -3.76 3.01 -15.52
C GLY A 52 -2.37 3.56 -15.81
N LYS A 53 -1.71 4.26 -14.87
CA LYS A 53 -0.36 4.80 -15.03
C LYS A 53 0.56 4.32 -13.92
N LYS A 54 1.71 3.76 -14.28
CA LYS A 54 2.72 3.31 -13.30
C LYS A 54 3.43 4.47 -12.60
N ALA A 55 3.57 5.62 -13.26
CA ALA A 55 4.26 6.77 -12.71
C ALA A 55 3.53 7.31 -11.47
N GLY A 56 4.29 7.56 -10.40
CA GLY A 56 3.79 8.11 -9.14
C GLY A 56 4.73 9.14 -8.53
N SER A 57 4.25 9.83 -7.49
CA SER A 57 5.01 10.85 -6.75
C SER A 57 5.08 10.52 -5.26
N ALA A 58 6.30 10.52 -4.72
CA ALA A 58 6.54 10.58 -3.29
C ALA A 58 6.62 12.06 -2.86
N GLY A 59 5.65 12.50 -2.05
CA GLY A 59 5.46 13.90 -1.67
C GLY A 59 4.55 14.68 -2.61
N GLY A 60 3.84 15.67 -2.06
CA GLY A 60 2.77 16.39 -2.75
C GLY A 60 3.21 17.63 -3.55
N ARG A 61 4.43 18.13 -3.35
CA ARG A 61 4.87 19.42 -3.93
C ARG A 61 4.92 19.41 -5.45
N ALA A 62 5.24 18.27 -6.06
CA ALA A 62 5.36 18.12 -7.50
C ALA A 62 4.03 17.72 -8.19
N VAL A 63 3.05 17.24 -7.41
CA VAL A 63 1.80 16.68 -7.95
C VAL A 63 1.04 17.68 -8.84
N PRO A 64 0.89 18.98 -8.50
CA PRO A 64 0.19 19.93 -9.37
C PRO A 64 0.81 20.08 -10.76
N PHE A 65 2.12 19.88 -10.88
CA PHE A 65 2.85 20.02 -12.15
C PHE A 65 2.78 18.76 -13.01
N TRP A 66 2.68 17.58 -12.38
CA TRP A 66 2.76 16.29 -13.07
C TRP A 66 1.47 15.48 -13.04
N LYS A 67 0.39 15.95 -12.41
CA LYS A 67 -0.87 15.21 -12.19
C LYS A 67 -1.41 14.53 -13.46
N ASP A 68 -1.22 15.14 -14.64
CA ASP A 68 -1.72 14.60 -15.91
C ASP A 68 -0.89 13.38 -16.40
N HIS A 69 0.25 13.11 -15.77
CA HIS A 69 1.13 11.97 -16.03
C HIS A 69 1.22 10.99 -14.85
N LEU A 70 0.67 11.33 -13.68
CA LEU A 70 0.70 10.48 -12.49
C LEU A 70 -0.54 9.58 -12.42
N GLY A 71 -0.35 8.33 -11.99
CA GLY A 71 -1.43 7.42 -11.63
C GLY A 71 -1.70 7.39 -10.14
N TRP A 72 -0.68 7.66 -9.33
CA TRP A 72 -0.75 7.60 -7.87
C TRP A 72 0.23 8.57 -7.20
N TRP A 73 0.00 8.85 -5.92
CA TRP A 73 0.93 9.61 -5.09
C TRP A 73 0.72 9.28 -3.60
N TYR A 74 1.73 9.58 -2.77
CA TYR A 74 1.67 9.46 -1.31
C TYR A 74 2.54 10.54 -0.65
N ASP A 75 2.34 10.81 0.64
CA ASP A 75 3.08 11.83 1.41
C ASP A 75 3.53 11.33 2.79
N TRP A 76 3.74 10.02 2.91
CA TRP A 76 4.11 9.34 4.15
C TRP A 76 3.05 9.42 5.27
N THR A 77 1.84 9.94 4.97
CA THR A 77 0.75 10.03 5.94
C THR A 77 -0.34 8.97 5.72
N PRO A 78 -1.19 8.72 6.74
CA PRO A 78 -2.35 7.84 6.60
C PRO A 78 -3.42 8.32 5.63
N SER A 79 -3.48 9.63 5.36
CA SER A 79 -4.57 10.24 4.58
C SER A 79 -4.03 11.41 3.75
N PRO A 80 -3.32 11.12 2.64
CA PRO A 80 -2.92 12.16 1.69
C PRO A 80 -4.14 12.90 1.14
N THR A 81 -3.94 14.15 0.71
CA THR A 81 -5.01 14.95 0.12
C THR A 81 -5.52 14.36 -1.19
N SER A 82 -6.82 14.47 -1.47
CA SER A 82 -7.36 13.97 -2.74
C SER A 82 -6.92 14.84 -3.91
N VAL A 83 -6.46 14.20 -4.99
CA VAL A 83 -6.10 14.87 -6.25
C VAL A 83 -6.91 14.23 -7.39
N PRO A 84 -7.73 15.00 -8.13
CA PRO A 84 -8.52 14.45 -9.22
C PRO A 84 -7.68 13.70 -10.25
N GLY A 85 -8.05 12.45 -10.55
CA GLY A 85 -7.37 11.60 -11.53
C GLY A 85 -6.10 10.90 -11.03
N VAL A 86 -5.61 11.21 -9.83
CA VAL A 86 -4.41 10.59 -9.24
C VAL A 86 -4.79 9.89 -7.95
N ALA A 87 -4.56 8.58 -7.86
CA ALA A 87 -4.89 7.81 -6.67
C ALA A 87 -4.05 8.28 -5.47
N SER A 88 -4.69 8.54 -4.34
CA SER A 88 -4.01 8.89 -3.08
C SER A 88 -3.75 7.60 -2.30
N VAL A 89 -2.48 7.33 -2.00
CA VAL A 89 -2.05 6.07 -1.37
C VAL A 89 -1.71 6.32 0.09
N SER A 90 -2.48 5.70 0.99
CA SER A 90 -2.26 5.78 2.44
C SER A 90 -0.99 5.05 2.85
N MET A 91 -0.37 5.48 3.96
CA MET A 91 0.79 4.81 4.54
C MET A 91 0.65 4.64 6.05
N LEU A 92 1.01 3.46 6.55
CA LEU A 92 1.33 3.24 7.96
C LEU A 92 2.85 3.38 8.12
N TRP A 93 3.31 4.59 8.44
CA TRP A 93 4.74 4.92 8.40
C TRP A 93 5.57 4.09 9.40
N GLY A 94 5.10 3.94 10.63
CA GLY A 94 5.82 3.27 11.71
C GLY A 94 4.89 2.85 12.85
N GLY A 95 5.49 2.51 13.99
CA GLY A 95 4.80 1.99 15.18
C GLY A 95 4.37 3.05 16.18
N GLY A 96 4.69 4.33 15.93
CA GLY A 96 4.40 5.43 16.86
C GLY A 96 5.40 5.56 18.01
N HIS A 97 6.59 4.99 17.88
CA HIS A 97 7.61 4.93 18.94
C HIS A 97 8.94 5.59 18.55
N ASN A 98 9.18 5.84 17.25
CA ASN A 98 10.38 6.50 16.76
C ASN A 98 10.17 8.01 16.60
N VAL A 99 9.90 8.68 17.74
CA VAL A 99 9.67 10.13 17.96
C VAL A 99 8.34 10.72 17.41
N GLN A 100 8.25 12.05 17.29
CA GLN A 100 6.99 12.79 17.30
C GLN A 100 6.16 12.63 16.03
N GLU A 101 6.78 12.64 14.84
CA GLU A 101 6.01 12.51 13.60
C GLU A 101 5.54 11.06 13.39
N ASP A 102 6.35 10.06 13.77
CA ASP A 102 5.90 8.67 13.85
C ASP A 102 4.65 8.53 14.75
N ALA A 103 4.70 9.05 15.99
CA ALA A 103 3.58 9.00 16.93
C ALA A 103 2.32 9.68 16.39
N LYS A 104 2.45 10.85 15.74
CA LYS A 104 1.32 11.57 15.12
C LYS A 104 0.71 10.80 13.95
N ARG A 105 1.54 10.20 13.10
CA ARG A 105 1.09 9.40 11.94
C ARG A 105 0.41 8.12 12.40
N PHE A 106 0.98 7.42 13.38
CA PHE A 106 0.38 6.22 13.95
C PHE A 106 -0.99 6.53 14.58
N ALA A 107 -1.09 7.57 15.40
CA ALA A 107 -2.36 8.00 15.99
C ALA A 107 -3.39 8.45 14.95
N SER A 108 -2.95 9.09 13.86
CA SER A 108 -3.83 9.45 12.73
C SER A 108 -4.33 8.20 11.98
N PHE A 109 -3.47 7.20 11.81
CA PHE A 109 -3.82 5.94 11.14
C PHE A 109 -4.90 5.17 11.90
N GLN A 110 -4.79 5.11 13.24
CA GLN A 110 -5.78 4.48 14.11
C GLN A 110 -7.16 5.13 14.04
N LYS A 111 -7.26 6.37 13.54
CA LYS A 111 -8.51 7.13 13.42
C LYS A 111 -9.12 7.08 12.02
N LEU A 112 -8.57 6.29 11.09
CA LEU A 112 -9.14 6.13 9.76
C LEU A 112 -10.56 5.55 9.87
N ALA A 113 -11.53 6.28 9.31
CA ALA A 113 -12.94 5.89 9.33
C ALA A 113 -13.31 4.90 8.21
N SER A 114 -12.41 4.71 7.24
CA SER A 114 -12.62 3.86 6.07
C SER A 114 -11.34 3.13 5.67
N THR A 115 -11.52 1.97 5.05
CA THR A 115 -10.42 1.20 4.47
C THR A 115 -9.87 1.92 3.24
N PRO A 116 -8.58 2.31 3.22
CA PRO A 116 -8.01 2.95 2.05
C PRO A 116 -7.93 1.96 0.88
N GLN A 117 -8.05 2.47 -0.34
CA GLN A 117 -7.99 1.65 -1.56
C GLN A 117 -6.60 1.03 -1.76
N TYR A 118 -5.55 1.77 -1.38
CA TYR A 118 -4.16 1.34 -1.43
C TYR A 118 -3.49 1.71 -0.10
N LEU A 119 -2.64 0.80 0.40
CA LEU A 119 -1.93 0.96 1.65
C LEU A 119 -0.47 0.56 1.47
N LEU A 120 0.44 1.48 1.77
CA LEU A 120 1.85 1.22 1.98
C LEU A 120 2.11 0.87 3.45
N GLY A 121 3.00 -0.10 3.65
CA GLY A 121 3.47 -0.50 4.99
C GLY A 121 4.53 0.46 5.55
N PHE A 122 5.34 -0.07 6.47
CA PHE A 122 6.34 0.70 7.20
C PHE A 122 7.42 1.31 6.30
N ASN A 123 7.86 2.53 6.64
CA ASN A 123 8.93 3.24 5.94
C ASN A 123 10.30 2.81 6.46
N GLU A 124 11.04 2.00 5.72
CA GLU A 124 12.42 1.60 6.09
C GLU A 124 12.53 1.07 7.54
N PRO A 125 11.79 0.01 7.91
CA PRO A 125 11.78 -0.49 9.29
C PRO A 125 13.12 -1.05 9.78
N ASP A 126 14.03 -1.35 8.85
CA ASP A 126 15.38 -1.86 9.04
C ASP A 126 16.45 -0.75 9.20
N CYS A 127 16.10 0.51 8.92
CA CYS A 127 17.02 1.64 9.09
C CYS A 127 16.80 2.37 10.41
N THR A 128 17.85 3.04 10.88
CA THR A 128 17.81 3.93 12.05
C THR A 128 17.75 5.39 11.64
N GLY A 129 17.03 6.21 12.41
CA GLY A 129 16.97 7.66 12.23
C GLY A 129 15.65 8.20 12.74
N GLN A 130 15.70 9.18 13.64
CA GLN A 130 14.49 9.79 14.20
C GLN A 130 13.70 10.49 13.09
N ASP A 131 12.41 10.17 12.96
CA ASP A 131 11.50 10.67 11.89
C ASP A 131 12.02 10.50 10.45
N THR A 132 13.07 9.69 10.24
CA THR A 132 13.67 9.41 8.93
C THR A 132 13.26 8.01 8.45
N SER A 133 13.28 7.04 9.35
CA SER A 133 12.95 5.63 9.11
C SER A 133 12.11 5.07 10.27
N ALA A 134 11.38 3.98 10.08
CA ALA A 134 10.45 3.48 11.10
C ALA A 134 11.16 2.80 12.28
N ASN A 135 12.37 2.27 12.07
CA ASN A 135 13.22 1.67 13.10
C ASN A 135 12.45 0.69 14.02
N LEU A 136 11.90 -0.37 13.43
CA LEU A 136 11.00 -1.28 14.15
C LEU A 136 11.71 -2.44 14.85
N GLY A 137 13.04 -2.59 14.73
CA GLY A 137 13.83 -3.54 15.52
C GLY A 137 13.52 -5.04 15.31
N PHE A 138 12.43 -5.41 14.62
CA PHE A 138 12.01 -6.79 14.41
C PHE A 138 12.79 -7.53 13.30
N LEU A 139 13.73 -6.86 12.62
CA LEU A 139 14.54 -7.45 11.55
C LEU A 139 16.00 -7.67 11.92
N THR A 140 16.42 -7.30 13.13
CA THR A 140 17.71 -7.74 13.66
C THR A 140 17.51 -9.02 14.45
N PRO A 141 18.10 -10.17 14.05
CA PRO A 141 18.21 -11.30 14.94
C PRO A 141 18.87 -10.83 16.23
N SER A 142 18.14 -10.89 17.35
CA SER A 142 18.73 -10.70 18.67
C SER A 142 19.68 -11.87 18.93
N ILE A 143 20.91 -11.74 18.45
CA ILE A 143 22.04 -12.62 18.79
C ILE A 143 22.72 -12.19 20.10
N TYR A 144 22.25 -11.10 20.72
CA TYR A 144 22.68 -10.69 22.04
C TYR A 144 21.48 -10.62 22.98
N GLY A 145 21.10 -11.80 23.50
CA GLY A 145 20.36 -11.87 24.75
C GLY A 145 21.18 -11.22 25.85
N THR A 146 20.64 -10.16 26.44
CA THR A 146 21.17 -9.62 27.69
C THR A 146 20.80 -10.57 28.83
N LYS A 147 21.83 -11.14 29.47
CA LYS A 147 21.75 -11.67 30.82
C LYS A 147 21.47 -10.57 31.82
#